data_AF-A0A843C8Q4-F1
#
_entry.id   AF-A0A843C8Q4-F1
#
_cell.length_a   1.000
_cell.length_b   1.000
_cell.length_c   1.000
_cell.angle_alpha   90.00
_cell.angle_beta   90.00
_cell.angle_gamma   90.00
#
_symmetry.space_group_name_H-M   'P 1'
#
loop_
_entity.id
_entity.type
_entity.pdbx_description
1 polymer ?
#
loop_
_entity_poly.entity_id
_entity_poly.type
_entity_poly.pdbx_seq_one_letter_code
_entity_poly.pdbx_strand_id
1 'polypeptide(L)'
;MTKEKSINQKMTYEQRTEAKKKIISTRRLPDRSELLNYEQSLKYYNEVKPRKFGSVETILLLLGITSDKPIKGKTMMMKQTFLSEKEFKLDMQDLQFVGHKFGPHSFLIENVLKNMEFVGLVKKYGVKTNQTKYYLTEDGKNEAKKLINTLSDDEQKTIKKKRVSWDELGLDGMVKFVYNNYPKYTDASVIKRRYVLVDWKKGIEVNEN
;
A
#
# COMPACT_ATOMS: atom_id res chain seq x y z
N MET A 1 28.51 -33.27 59.63
CA MET A 1 27.46 -32.25 59.83
C MET A 1 28.10 -30.88 59.73
N THR A 2 28.11 -30.30 58.54
CA THR A 2 28.68 -28.96 58.29
C THR A 2 27.51 -28.06 57.89
N LYS A 3 27.27 -27.02 58.69
CA LYS A 3 26.20 -26.04 58.49
C LYS A 3 26.54 -25.15 57.29
N GLU A 4 25.92 -25.39 56.14
CA GLU A 4 25.83 -24.37 55.10
C GLU A 4 24.71 -23.39 55.44
N LYS A 5 25.10 -22.30 56.09
CA LYS A 5 24.29 -21.08 56.14
C LYS A 5 24.61 -20.22 54.92
N SER A 6 23.55 -19.60 54.38
CA SER A 6 23.57 -18.39 53.56
C SER A 6 23.85 -18.65 52.06
N ILE A 7 23.22 -18.00 51.08
CA ILE A 7 22.64 -16.65 50.99
C ILE A 7 21.40 -16.72 50.07
N ASN A 8 20.23 -16.31 50.56
CA ASN A 8 19.13 -15.92 49.68
C ASN A 8 18.93 -14.41 49.85
N GLN A 9 19.79 -13.63 49.18
CA GLN A 9 19.72 -12.17 49.17
C GLN A 9 18.46 -11.76 48.41
N LYS A 10 17.41 -11.40 49.14
CA LYS A 10 16.24 -10.73 48.57
C LYS A 10 16.69 -9.40 47.97
N MET A 11 16.68 -9.29 46.64
CA MET A 11 16.93 -8.03 45.95
C MET A 11 16.04 -6.91 46.50
N THR A 12 16.65 -5.77 46.81
CA THR A 12 15.98 -4.57 47.31
C THR A 12 15.04 -4.00 46.25
N TYR A 13 14.09 -3.15 46.67
CA TYR A 13 13.15 -2.49 45.76
C TYR A 13 13.88 -1.70 44.67
N GLU A 14 14.95 -1.00 45.02
CA GLU A 14 15.80 -0.26 44.08
C GLU A 14 16.46 -1.18 43.06
N GLN A 15 17.04 -2.30 43.50
CA GLN A 15 17.62 -3.32 42.61
C GLN A 15 16.58 -3.95 41.68
N ARG A 16 15.33 -4.14 42.14
CA ARG A 16 14.22 -4.60 41.29
C ARG A 16 13.77 -3.54 40.28
N THR A 17 13.87 -2.27 40.65
CA THR A 17 13.48 -1.13 39.79
C THR A 17 14.54 -0.89 38.72
N GLU A 18 15.82 -1.01 39.06
CA GLU A 18 16.93 -1.04 38.10
C GLU A 18 16.90 -2.27 37.20
N ALA A 19 16.62 -3.46 37.74
CA ALA A 19 16.44 -4.67 36.93
C ALA A 19 15.26 -4.55 35.96
N LYS A 20 14.13 -3.96 36.38
CA LYS A 20 13.01 -3.63 35.48
C LYS A 20 13.40 -2.61 34.41
N LYS A 21 14.11 -1.52 34.76
CA LYS A 21 14.67 -0.58 33.77
C LYS A 21 15.62 -1.27 32.78
N LYS A 22 16.39 -2.27 33.23
CA LYS A 22 17.32 -3.05 32.39
C LYS A 22 16.59 -4.06 31.48
N ILE A 23 15.45 -4.61 31.92
CA ILE A 23 14.54 -5.44 31.09
C ILE A 23 13.81 -4.60 30.02
N ILE A 24 13.68 -3.28 30.24
CA ILE A 24 13.11 -2.30 29.30
C ILE A 24 14.22 -1.78 28.34
N SER A 25 15.24 -2.58 28.06
CA SER A 25 16.25 -2.28 27.02
C SER A 25 15.89 -3.01 25.72
N THR A 26 16.13 -2.34 24.59
CA THR A 26 15.80 -2.81 23.25
C THR A 26 16.25 -4.25 23.04
N ARG A 27 15.31 -5.17 22.78
CA ARG A 27 15.63 -6.58 22.52
C ARG A 27 15.47 -6.89 21.04
N ARG A 28 16.53 -7.40 20.40
CA ARG A 28 16.43 -7.98 19.06
C ARG A 28 15.80 -9.38 19.14
N LEU A 29 14.77 -9.59 18.32
CA LEU A 29 14.13 -10.88 18.13
C LEU A 29 14.93 -11.75 17.13
N PRO A 30 14.70 -13.07 17.08
CA PRO A 30 15.42 -13.99 16.19
C PRO A 30 15.28 -13.64 14.70
N ASP A 31 14.20 -12.97 14.32
CA ASP A 31 13.91 -12.48 12.97
C ASP A 31 14.56 -11.12 12.66
N ARG A 32 15.44 -10.63 13.54
CA ARG A 32 16.13 -9.33 13.49
C ARG A 32 15.22 -8.11 13.71
N SER A 33 13.94 -8.31 14.05
CA SER A 33 13.09 -7.19 14.47
C SER A 33 13.52 -6.66 15.85
N GLU A 34 13.35 -5.37 16.08
CA GLU A 34 13.73 -4.71 17.33
C GLU A 34 12.48 -4.39 18.16
N LEU A 35 12.40 -4.94 19.37
CA LEU A 35 11.39 -4.55 20.35
C LEU A 35 11.82 -3.23 20.99
N LEU A 36 11.16 -2.16 20.59
CA LEU A 36 11.31 -0.85 21.22
C LEU A 36 10.60 -0.84 22.58
N ASN A 37 11.20 -0.17 23.56
CA ASN A 37 10.48 0.12 24.80
C ASN A 37 9.44 1.23 24.59
N TYR A 38 8.62 1.50 25.60
CA TYR A 38 7.54 2.48 25.50
C TYR A 38 8.06 3.89 25.13
N GLU A 39 9.12 4.38 25.80
CA GLU A 39 9.69 5.71 25.53
C GLU A 39 10.27 5.81 24.12
N GLN A 40 10.98 4.78 23.66
CA GLN A 40 11.52 4.68 22.30
C GLN A 40 10.41 4.55 21.26
N SER A 41 9.35 3.79 21.55
CA SER A 41 8.18 3.68 20.66
C SER A 41 7.46 5.01 20.53
N LEU A 42 7.32 5.74 21.64
CA LEU A 42 6.70 7.07 21.65
C LEU A 42 7.56 8.08 20.90
N LYS A 43 8.89 8.03 21.08
CA LYS A 43 9.84 8.84 20.32
C LYS A 43 9.75 8.55 18.82
N TYR A 44 9.80 7.27 18.43
CA TYR A 44 9.67 6.85 17.04
C TYR A 44 8.31 7.27 16.45
N TYR A 45 7.22 7.06 17.18
CA TYR A 45 5.88 7.48 16.78
C TYR A 45 5.80 9.00 16.54
N ASN A 46 6.42 9.80 17.40
CA ASN A 46 6.45 11.26 17.28
C ASN A 46 7.40 11.75 16.18
N GLU A 47 8.45 10.99 15.86
CA GLU A 47 9.40 11.29 14.77
C GLU A 47 8.87 10.89 13.39
N VAL A 48 8.01 9.87 13.32
CA VAL A 48 7.34 9.46 12.08
C VAL A 48 6.33 10.53 11.70
N LYS A 49 6.73 11.41 10.78
CA LYS A 49 5.78 12.30 10.11
C LYS A 49 4.77 11.44 9.34
N PRO A 50 3.46 11.53 9.63
CA PRO A 50 2.46 10.81 8.87
C PRO A 50 2.54 11.29 7.43
N ARG A 51 2.83 10.38 6.48
CA ARG A 51 2.85 10.74 5.07
C ARG A 51 1.45 11.17 4.64
N LYS A 52 1.38 12.18 3.78
CA LYS A 52 0.13 12.88 3.43
C LYS A 52 -0.91 11.98 2.75
N PHE A 53 -0.49 10.97 1.98
CA PHE A 53 -1.40 10.12 1.22
C PHE A 53 -1.26 8.64 1.58
N GLY A 54 -2.30 8.06 2.20
CA GLY A 54 -2.40 6.64 2.48
C GLY A 54 -3.25 5.89 1.47
N SER A 55 -3.68 4.69 1.86
CA SER A 55 -4.51 3.80 1.04
C SER A 55 -5.91 4.37 0.78
N VAL A 56 -6.54 4.97 1.79
CA VAL A 56 -7.86 5.60 1.68
C VAL A 56 -7.78 6.83 0.76
N GLU A 57 -6.82 7.71 1.00
CA GLU A 57 -6.63 8.94 0.20
C GLU A 57 -6.35 8.60 -1.26
N THR A 58 -5.57 7.55 -1.53
CA THR A 58 -5.28 7.11 -2.90
C THR A 58 -6.56 6.66 -3.63
N ILE A 59 -7.42 5.86 -2.97
CA ILE A 59 -8.68 5.39 -3.57
C ILE A 59 -9.65 6.56 -3.78
N LEU A 60 -9.79 7.44 -2.78
CA LEU A 60 -10.63 8.65 -2.88
C LEU A 60 -10.16 9.56 -4.01
N LEU A 61 -8.85 9.78 -4.14
CA LEU A 61 -8.27 10.62 -5.18
C LEU A 61 -8.54 10.05 -6.58
N LEU A 62 -8.30 8.74 -6.78
CA LEU A 62 -8.50 8.07 -8.06
C LEU A 62 -9.95 8.07 -8.53
N LEU A 63 -10.90 7.82 -7.61
CA LEU A 63 -12.31 7.84 -7.94
C LEU A 63 -12.88 9.27 -7.99
N GLY A 64 -12.33 10.20 -7.23
CA GLY A 64 -12.86 11.57 -7.08
C GLY A 64 -12.43 12.52 -8.19
N ILE A 65 -11.17 12.41 -8.67
CA ILE A 65 -10.64 13.33 -9.70
C ILE A 65 -11.37 13.19 -11.05
N THR A 66 -12.01 12.05 -11.27
CA THR A 66 -12.94 11.75 -12.37
C THR A 66 -14.22 11.11 -11.82
N SER A 67 -14.95 11.85 -10.97
CA SER A 67 -16.12 11.33 -10.24
C SER A 67 -17.28 10.84 -11.12
N ASP A 68 -17.31 11.22 -12.40
CA ASP A 68 -18.25 10.76 -13.42
C ASP A 68 -17.91 9.37 -13.98
N LYS A 69 -16.65 8.93 -13.83
CA LYS A 69 -16.15 7.68 -14.42
C LYS A 69 -15.79 6.64 -13.35
N PRO A 70 -16.42 5.46 -13.36
CA PRO A 70 -16.04 4.39 -12.43
C PRO A 70 -14.70 3.77 -12.80
N ILE A 71 -14.05 3.19 -11.81
CA ILE A 71 -12.99 2.19 -12.06
C ILE A 71 -13.66 0.83 -12.30
N LYS A 72 -13.41 0.24 -13.48
CA LYS A 72 -14.02 -1.02 -13.92
C LYS A 72 -13.14 -2.22 -13.57
N GLY A 73 -13.55 -2.99 -12.58
CA GLY A 73 -12.95 -4.27 -12.21
C GLY A 73 -11.91 -4.13 -11.10
N LYS A 74 -11.79 -5.19 -10.29
CA LYS A 74 -10.83 -5.27 -9.17
C LYS A 74 -9.39 -5.11 -9.65
N THR A 75 -9.05 -5.71 -10.79
CA THR A 75 -7.69 -5.63 -11.33
C THR A 75 -7.34 -4.22 -11.75
N MET A 76 -8.25 -3.48 -12.41
CA MET A 76 -8.00 -2.08 -12.76
C MET A 76 -7.79 -1.21 -11.53
N MET A 77 -8.63 -1.37 -10.50
CA MET A 77 -8.44 -0.67 -9.22
C MET A 77 -7.03 -0.92 -8.68
N MET A 78 -6.63 -2.19 -8.60
CA MET A 78 -5.31 -2.57 -8.08
C MET A 78 -4.15 -1.98 -8.90
N LYS A 79 -4.26 -1.96 -10.24
CA LYS A 79 -3.22 -1.39 -11.10
C LYS A 79 -3.16 0.12 -11.01
N GLN A 80 -4.29 0.79 -10.94
CA GLN A 80 -4.30 2.25 -10.81
C GLN A 80 -3.77 2.68 -9.46
N THR A 81 -4.14 2.02 -8.35
CA THR A 81 -3.56 2.32 -7.02
C THR A 81 -2.05 2.04 -6.99
N PHE A 82 -1.58 0.99 -7.66
CA PHE A 82 -0.15 0.71 -7.78
C PHE A 82 0.57 1.81 -8.55
N LEU A 83 0.04 2.19 -9.72
CA LEU A 83 0.63 3.25 -10.53
C LEU A 83 0.56 4.59 -9.82
N SER A 84 -0.49 4.89 -9.06
CA SER A 84 -0.53 6.06 -8.19
C SER A 84 0.70 6.12 -7.29
N GLU A 85 1.00 5.04 -6.56
CA GLU A 85 2.18 4.97 -5.70
C GLU A 85 3.51 5.24 -6.44
N LYS A 86 3.63 4.79 -7.70
CA LYS A 86 4.87 4.88 -8.47
C LYS A 86 5.01 6.17 -9.28
N GLU A 87 3.88 6.73 -9.71
CA GLU A 87 3.82 7.76 -10.74
C GLU A 87 3.33 9.10 -10.22
N PHE A 88 2.58 9.12 -9.12
CA PHE A 88 2.22 10.37 -8.47
C PHE A 88 3.42 10.82 -7.66
N LYS A 89 3.93 12.03 -7.94
CA LYS A 89 5.03 12.65 -7.19
C LYS A 89 4.52 13.22 -5.86
N LEU A 90 3.76 12.41 -5.12
CA LEU A 90 3.14 12.76 -3.85
C LEU A 90 3.84 12.03 -2.71
N ASP A 91 3.77 12.60 -1.51
CA ASP A 91 4.23 11.94 -0.29
C ASP A 91 3.24 10.85 0.14
N MET A 92 3.43 9.65 -0.41
CA MET A 92 2.55 8.49 -0.21
C MET A 92 3.14 7.47 0.75
N GLN A 93 2.29 6.85 1.57
CA GLN A 93 2.61 5.65 2.35
C GLN A 93 2.90 4.47 1.42
N ASP A 94 3.70 3.51 1.90
CA ASP A 94 3.87 2.24 1.21
C ASP A 94 2.55 1.47 1.25
N LEU A 95 1.96 1.23 0.08
CA LEU A 95 0.68 0.53 -0.03
C LEU A 95 0.85 -1.00 -0.06
N GLN A 96 2.06 -1.50 0.23
CA GLN A 96 2.39 -2.92 0.45
C GLN A 96 2.09 -3.80 -0.76
N PHE A 97 2.50 -3.36 -1.95
CA PHE A 97 2.35 -4.16 -3.16
C PHE A 97 3.36 -5.30 -3.24
N VAL A 98 2.86 -6.48 -3.59
CA VAL A 98 3.65 -7.69 -3.88
C VAL A 98 3.31 -8.23 -5.27
N GLY A 99 4.24 -8.97 -5.87
CA GLY A 99 3.97 -9.66 -7.14
C GLY A 99 2.90 -10.75 -6.97
N HIS A 100 1.97 -10.83 -7.92
CA HIS A 100 0.86 -11.78 -7.90
C HIS A 100 0.46 -12.23 -9.31
N LYS A 101 -0.56 -13.10 -9.43
CA LYS A 101 -1.00 -13.76 -10.68
C LYS A 101 -1.22 -12.82 -11.88
N PHE A 102 -1.57 -11.55 -11.63
CA PHE A 102 -1.81 -10.55 -12.67
C PHE A 102 -0.91 -9.31 -12.50
N GLY A 103 0.26 -9.46 -11.89
CA GLY A 103 1.16 -8.35 -11.53
C GLY A 103 0.96 -7.87 -10.09
N PRO A 104 1.27 -6.60 -9.77
CA PRO A 104 1.22 -6.09 -8.40
C PRO A 104 -0.17 -6.19 -7.79
N HIS A 105 -0.21 -6.67 -6.54
CA HIS A 105 -1.42 -6.79 -5.73
C HIS A 105 -1.12 -6.33 -4.30
N SER A 106 -2.08 -5.64 -3.70
CA SER A 106 -2.01 -5.20 -2.31
C SER A 106 -3.25 -5.70 -1.57
N PHE A 107 -3.02 -6.53 -0.53
CA PHE A 107 -4.09 -6.97 0.37
C PHE A 107 -4.61 -5.83 1.22
N LEU A 108 -3.75 -4.85 1.53
CA LEU A 108 -4.13 -3.61 2.21
C LEU A 108 -5.19 -2.85 1.40
N ILE A 109 -4.93 -2.59 0.12
CA ILE A 109 -5.88 -1.89 -0.75
C ILE A 109 -7.19 -2.66 -0.90
N GLU A 110 -7.13 -3.99 -1.03
CA GLU A 110 -8.34 -4.81 -1.09
C GLU A 110 -9.20 -4.68 0.18
N ASN A 111 -8.57 -4.74 1.37
CA ASN A 111 -9.28 -4.62 2.64
C ASN A 111 -9.83 -3.21 2.85
N VAL A 112 -9.04 -2.18 2.53
CA VAL A 112 -9.46 -0.78 2.62
C VAL A 112 -10.65 -0.51 1.70
N LEU A 113 -10.65 -1.03 0.47
CA LEU A 113 -11.77 -0.86 -0.45
C LEU A 113 -13.07 -1.52 0.08
N LYS A 114 -12.96 -2.70 0.70
CA LYS A 114 -14.11 -3.37 1.37
C LYS A 114 -14.62 -2.54 2.55
N ASN A 115 -13.70 -1.97 3.35
CA ASN A 115 -14.08 -1.13 4.47
C ASN A 115 -14.77 0.17 3.99
N MET A 116 -14.24 0.80 2.94
CA MET A 116 -14.86 1.99 2.32
C MET A 116 -16.24 1.68 1.73
N GLU A 117 -16.44 0.48 1.19
CA GLU A 117 -17.77 0.00 0.77
C GLU A 117 -18.70 -0.16 1.98
N PHE A 118 -18.21 -0.81 3.04
CA PHE A 118 -18.97 -1.05 4.27
C PHE A 118 -19.40 0.26 4.97
N VAL A 119 -18.52 1.26 5.05
CA VAL A 119 -18.83 2.56 5.67
C VAL A 119 -19.56 3.52 4.72
N GLY A 120 -19.90 3.09 3.51
CA GLY A 120 -20.71 3.88 2.58
C GLY A 120 -19.96 5.02 1.87
N LEU A 121 -18.63 4.98 1.76
CA LEU A 121 -17.85 5.94 0.96
C LEU A 121 -17.72 5.50 -0.51
N VAL A 122 -17.71 4.20 -0.75
CA VAL A 122 -17.61 3.59 -2.09
C VAL A 122 -18.84 2.74 -2.35
N LYS A 123 -19.38 2.80 -3.56
CA LYS A 123 -20.41 1.90 -4.04
C LYS A 123 -19.85 0.96 -5.10
N LYS A 124 -20.11 -0.32 -4.93
CA LYS A 124 -19.71 -1.38 -5.86
C LYS A 124 -20.95 -1.92 -6.58
N TYR A 125 -20.91 -1.93 -7.91
CA TYR A 125 -21.92 -2.60 -8.74
C TYR A 125 -21.31 -3.80 -9.46
N GLY A 126 -22.08 -4.87 -9.63
CA GLY A 126 -21.66 -6.09 -10.35
C GLY A 126 -20.99 -7.14 -9.47
N VAL A 127 -21.43 -8.39 -9.60
CA VAL A 127 -21.00 -9.52 -8.76
C VAL A 127 -19.73 -10.19 -9.28
N LYS A 128 -19.57 -10.28 -10.61
CA LYS A 128 -18.39 -10.88 -11.24
C LYS A 128 -17.23 -9.88 -11.32
N THR A 129 -16.00 -10.34 -11.06
CA THR A 129 -14.76 -9.52 -11.01
C THR A 129 -14.55 -8.59 -12.21
N ASN A 130 -14.89 -9.06 -13.42
CA ASN A 130 -14.71 -8.30 -14.66
C ASN A 130 -15.90 -7.37 -14.99
N GLN A 131 -17.00 -7.50 -14.24
CA GLN A 131 -18.19 -6.65 -14.37
C GLN A 131 -18.33 -5.68 -13.20
N THR A 132 -17.44 -5.78 -12.21
CA THR A 132 -17.43 -4.89 -11.05
C THR A 132 -17.13 -3.46 -11.47
N LYS A 133 -17.85 -2.49 -10.92
CA LYS A 133 -17.61 -1.06 -11.10
C LYS A 133 -17.62 -0.39 -9.74
N TYR A 134 -16.60 0.43 -9.47
CA TYR A 134 -16.48 1.19 -8.22
C TYR A 134 -16.78 2.66 -8.48
N TYR A 135 -17.60 3.24 -7.61
CA TYR A 135 -17.99 4.65 -7.62
C TYR A 135 -17.83 5.22 -6.22
N LEU A 136 -17.67 6.53 -6.10
CA LEU A 136 -17.89 7.21 -4.82
C LEU A 136 -19.40 7.40 -4.60
N THR A 137 -19.81 7.28 -3.35
CA THR A 137 -21.11 7.80 -2.88
C THR A 137 -21.04 9.32 -2.74
N GLU A 138 -22.13 9.98 -2.35
CA GLU A 138 -22.10 11.42 -2.09
C GLU A 138 -21.15 11.77 -0.94
N ASP A 139 -21.13 10.98 0.14
CA ASP A 139 -20.18 11.15 1.24
C ASP A 139 -18.74 10.94 0.77
N GLY A 140 -18.49 9.90 -0.03
CA GLY A 140 -17.19 9.66 -0.64
C GLY A 140 -16.73 10.80 -1.56
N LYS A 141 -17.64 11.40 -2.34
CA LYS A 141 -17.34 12.56 -3.19
C LYS A 141 -16.97 13.78 -2.36
N ASN A 142 -17.67 14.01 -1.24
CA ASN A 142 -17.37 15.12 -0.34
C ASN A 142 -15.98 14.98 0.29
N GLU A 143 -15.63 13.78 0.77
CA GLU A 143 -14.29 13.51 1.29
C GLU A 143 -13.20 13.62 0.21
N ALA A 144 -13.45 13.08 -0.99
CA ALA A 144 -12.54 13.22 -2.10
C ALA A 144 -12.35 14.68 -2.51
N LYS A 145 -13.40 15.51 -2.49
CA LYS A 145 -13.31 16.95 -2.80
C LYS A 145 -12.42 17.69 -1.80
N LYS A 146 -12.57 17.41 -0.50
CA LYS A 146 -11.69 17.97 0.54
C LYS A 146 -10.23 17.61 0.26
N LEU A 147 -9.96 16.34 -0.04
CA LEU A 147 -8.62 15.85 -0.36
C LEU A 147 -8.04 16.50 -1.62
N ILE A 148 -8.80 16.56 -2.71
CA ILE A 148 -8.39 17.13 -3.99
C ILE A 148 -8.07 18.63 -3.83
N ASN A 149 -8.84 19.35 -3.02
CA ASN A 149 -8.59 20.77 -2.73
C ASN A 149 -7.26 21.02 -1.97
N THR A 150 -6.63 19.98 -1.40
CA THR A 150 -5.30 20.08 -0.78
C THR A 150 -4.14 19.95 -1.77
N LEU A 151 -4.44 19.66 -3.04
CA LEU A 151 -3.48 19.56 -4.14
C LEU A 151 -3.45 20.86 -4.93
N SER A 152 -2.28 21.22 -5.42
CA SER A 152 -2.12 22.31 -6.39
C SER A 152 -2.85 21.98 -7.70
N ASP A 153 -3.21 23.01 -8.46
CA ASP A 153 -3.89 22.84 -9.75
C ASP A 153 -3.08 21.97 -10.73
N ASP A 154 -1.75 22.07 -10.70
CA ASP A 154 -0.86 21.28 -11.56
C ASP A 154 -0.82 19.80 -11.15
N GLU A 155 -0.83 19.51 -9.85
CA GLU A 155 -0.98 18.15 -9.35
C GLU A 155 -2.34 17.57 -9.77
N GLN A 156 -3.43 18.31 -9.55
CA GLN A 156 -4.78 17.89 -9.94
C GLN A 156 -4.87 17.58 -11.43
N LYS A 157 -4.36 18.46 -12.29
CA LYS A 157 -4.31 18.25 -13.76
C LYS A 157 -3.49 17.02 -14.13
N THR A 158 -2.32 16.85 -13.51
CA THR A 158 -1.42 15.71 -13.78
C THR A 158 -2.06 14.40 -13.39
N ILE A 159 -2.67 14.33 -12.21
CA ILE A 159 -3.36 13.16 -11.68
C ILE A 159 -4.57 12.83 -12.55
N LYS A 160 -5.38 13.83 -12.90
CA LYS A 160 -6.54 13.66 -13.80
C LYS A 160 -6.12 13.11 -15.15
N LYS A 161 -5.05 13.67 -15.75
CA LYS A 161 -4.52 13.20 -17.03
C LYS A 161 -4.08 11.75 -16.96
N LYS A 162 -3.27 11.38 -15.96
CA LYS A 162 -2.84 9.98 -15.75
C LYS A 162 -4.04 9.05 -15.56
N ARG A 163 -5.01 9.44 -14.72
CA ARG A 163 -6.24 8.69 -14.46
C ARG A 163 -7.02 8.41 -15.74
N VAL A 164 -7.23 9.42 -16.59
CA VAL A 164 -7.94 9.28 -17.87
C VAL A 164 -7.16 8.37 -18.82
N SER A 165 -5.85 8.58 -18.98
CA SER A 165 -5.02 7.73 -19.85
C SER A 165 -5.02 6.27 -19.41
N TRP A 166 -5.06 5.98 -18.10
CA TRP A 166 -5.15 4.62 -17.59
C TRP A 166 -6.50 3.95 -17.88
N ASP A 167 -7.60 4.71 -17.92
CA ASP A 167 -8.90 4.18 -18.35
C ASP A 167 -8.92 3.85 -19.84
N GLU A 168 -8.31 4.72 -20.66
CA GLU A 168 -8.24 4.54 -22.12
C GLU A 168 -7.37 3.33 -22.51
N LEU A 169 -6.29 3.08 -21.77
CA LEU A 169 -5.46 1.88 -21.95
C LEU A 169 -6.23 0.56 -21.72
N GLY A 170 -7.26 0.60 -20.87
CA GLY A 170 -7.99 -0.60 -20.46
C GLY A 170 -7.14 -1.61 -19.69
N LEU A 171 -7.73 -2.77 -19.40
CA LEU A 171 -7.10 -3.78 -18.53
C LEU A 171 -5.82 -4.37 -19.13
N ASP A 172 -5.87 -4.80 -20.39
CA ASP A 172 -4.72 -5.44 -21.03
C ASP A 172 -3.57 -4.46 -21.22
N GLY A 173 -3.88 -3.21 -21.60
CA GLY A 173 -2.89 -2.13 -21.73
C GLY A 173 -2.22 -1.82 -20.40
N MET A 174 -2.98 -1.74 -19.31
CA MET A 174 -2.44 -1.52 -17.97
C MET A 174 -1.57 -2.67 -17.48
N VAL A 175 -1.97 -3.93 -17.72
CA VAL A 175 -1.16 -5.11 -17.35
C VAL A 175 0.16 -5.09 -18.12
N LYS A 176 0.12 -4.88 -19.44
CA LYS A 176 1.32 -4.76 -20.29
C LYS A 176 2.22 -3.61 -19.84
N PHE A 177 1.64 -2.44 -19.56
CA PHE A 177 2.38 -1.28 -19.06
C PHE A 177 3.12 -1.60 -17.76
N VAL A 178 2.43 -2.21 -16.81
CA VAL A 178 3.03 -2.58 -15.52
C VAL A 178 4.14 -3.61 -15.70
N TYR A 179 3.98 -4.56 -16.62
CA TYR A 179 4.98 -5.61 -16.81
C TYR A 179 6.26 -5.08 -17.43
N ASN A 180 6.12 -4.16 -18.39
CA ASN A 180 7.27 -3.53 -19.04
C ASN A 180 8.01 -2.56 -18.10
N ASN A 181 7.29 -1.78 -17.30
CA ASN A 181 7.90 -0.72 -16.47
C ASN A 181 8.29 -1.18 -15.06
N TYR A 182 7.66 -2.23 -14.53
CA TYR A 182 7.91 -2.73 -13.17
C TYR A 182 8.01 -4.26 -13.12
N PRO A 183 8.99 -4.86 -13.82
CA PRO A 183 9.10 -6.32 -13.97
C PRO A 183 9.21 -7.06 -12.63
N LYS A 184 9.76 -6.43 -11.58
CA LYS A 184 9.88 -7.00 -10.23
C LYS A 184 8.55 -7.41 -9.57
N TYR A 185 7.42 -6.93 -10.07
CA TYR A 185 6.08 -7.31 -9.57
C TYR A 185 5.39 -8.35 -10.46
N THR A 186 6.10 -8.96 -11.42
CA THR A 186 5.55 -9.88 -12.41
C THR A 186 5.95 -11.34 -12.21
N ASP A 187 6.84 -11.63 -11.27
CA ASP A 187 7.47 -12.95 -11.17
C ASP A 187 6.50 -14.07 -10.76
N ALA A 188 5.44 -13.74 -10.03
CA ALA A 188 4.35 -14.65 -9.70
C ALA A 188 3.19 -14.63 -10.72
N SER A 189 3.36 -13.95 -11.86
CA SER A 189 2.27 -13.80 -12.84
C SER A 189 2.04 -15.05 -13.67
N VAL A 190 0.80 -15.53 -13.68
CA VAL A 190 0.35 -16.65 -14.51
C VAL A 190 0.28 -16.25 -15.99
N ILE A 191 0.16 -14.95 -16.27
CA ILE A 191 0.05 -14.40 -17.63
C ILE A 191 1.42 -13.91 -18.16
N LYS A 192 2.53 -14.09 -17.42
CA LYS A 192 3.88 -13.71 -17.90
C LYS A 192 4.19 -14.28 -19.29
N ARG A 193 3.71 -15.50 -19.60
CA ARG A 193 3.85 -16.16 -20.92
C ARG A 193 3.02 -15.56 -22.06
N ARG A 194 1.97 -14.78 -21.79
CA ARG A 194 1.09 -14.19 -22.84
C ARG A 194 1.59 -12.83 -23.33
N TYR A 195 2.40 -12.13 -22.53
CA TYR A 195 2.95 -10.83 -22.90
C TYR A 195 4.44 -10.99 -23.17
N VAL A 196 4.85 -10.91 -24.43
CA VAL A 196 6.26 -10.81 -24.80
C VAL A 196 6.80 -9.53 -24.15
N LEU A 197 7.82 -9.68 -23.29
CA LEU A 197 8.59 -8.56 -22.77
C LEU A 197 9.36 -7.98 -23.94
N VAL A 198 8.80 -6.98 -24.60
CA VAL A 198 9.49 -6.27 -25.68
C VAL A 198 10.48 -5.31 -25.03
N ASP A 199 11.77 -5.63 -25.11
CA ASP A 199 12.85 -4.73 -24.73
C ASP A 199 13.00 -3.65 -25.80
N TRP A 200 12.34 -2.50 -25.62
CA TRP A 200 12.40 -1.38 -26.56
C TRP A 200 13.80 -0.73 -26.66
N LYS A 201 14.79 -1.16 -25.87
CA LYS A 201 16.20 -0.74 -26.02
C LYS A 201 16.99 -1.60 -27.00
N LYS A 202 16.49 -2.77 -27.39
CA LYS A 202 17.10 -3.65 -28.38
C LYS A 202 16.02 -4.07 -29.37
N GLY A 203 16.00 -3.44 -30.54
CA GLY A 203 15.02 -3.73 -31.58
C GLY A 203 15.14 -5.11 -32.23
N ILE A 204 15.15 -6.21 -31.47
CA ILE A 204 15.11 -7.59 -31.97
C ILE A 204 14.38 -8.47 -30.95
N GLU A 205 13.37 -9.22 -31.42
CA GLU A 205 12.61 -10.23 -30.67
C GLU A 205 13.52 -11.38 -30.20
N VAL A 206 13.39 -11.79 -28.94
CA VAL A 206 13.99 -13.04 -28.46
C VAL A 206 12.88 -14.09 -28.42
N ASN A 207 12.89 -14.99 -29.41
CA ASN A 207 12.13 -16.25 -29.37
C ASN A 207 12.96 -17.27 -28.60
N GLU A 208 12.45 -17.79 -27.49
CA GLU A 208 12.99 -18.98 -26.84
C GLU A 208 12.08 -20.17 -27.15
N ASN A 209 12.67 -21.18 -27.81
CA ASN A 209 12.14 -22.53 -28.00
C ASN A 209 12.12 -23.30 -26.68
#